data_AF-A0A9P7YSQ4-F1
#
_entry.id   AF-A0A9P7YSQ4-F1
#
_cell.length_a   1.000
_cell.length_b   1.000
_cell.length_c   1.000
_cell.angle_alpha   90.00
_cell.angle_beta   90.00
_cell.angle_gamma   90.00
#
_symmetry.space_group_name_H-M   'P 1'
#
loop_
_entity.id
_entity.type
_entity.pdbx_description
1 polymer ?
#
loop_
_entity_poly.entity_id
_entity_poly.type
_entity_poly.pdbx_seq_one_letter_code
_entity_poly.pdbx_strand_id
1 'polypeptide(L)'
;MENQEAFLESLQQVRKYLQPYIKQRQDASQIRRILASHLNANLYSGESEPAPQPLSLVQSTYDSGTSSHGFRGVQKEYLRCARSNMKARREYSQIRRAHQSSQDPTALHSAPEAPSNESITSFLELVKQQQKNDVLRVSQDYINTLAKKPASDSQHLDPQVVLKNSERLPQCPPEVLQLAAPKDRTEIVDLQGLLEKLEKSVLRAKMLLKREQKLLSKFRSEHGNPTPNYTCRIQALGTTRNELISWIETELSEAAETSPESEGNDITSAHERGQDHVNSHLMMISRQYSQYAKTRHSLVAAASGHLPLPHSALENAQQLPEDVIQSRVINFGSQITHPYLNELLYITNQQKALVQQKSQLTISFARQLKEASQVLDRLEDESHLLPAYPIPANALSRRVIEGTGNFGELSSYEKPDSSRQVRGWTYASQASATAIKVAILEKLEEGSMAIDATRNSYNDIRLLLGERFDDQQDMEKHIDLREHSEQRMKDVWAKIDGSLGAIKHEGIDIN
;
A
#
# COMPACT_ATOMS: atom_id res chain seq x y z
N MET A 1 -17.49 -19.70 31.22
CA MET A 1 -17.81 -18.31 31.61
C MET A 1 -17.43 -17.30 30.51
N GLU A 2 -16.44 -17.60 29.66
CA GLU A 2 -15.99 -16.76 28.52
C GLU A 2 -17.09 -16.40 27.49
N ASN A 3 -18.04 -17.30 27.20
CA ASN A 3 -19.13 -17.00 26.26
C ASN A 3 -20.08 -15.88 26.74
N GLN A 4 -20.12 -15.58 28.04
CA GLN A 4 -20.93 -14.47 28.57
C GLN A 4 -20.24 -13.12 28.41
N GLU A 5 -18.91 -13.09 28.42
CA GLU A 5 -18.11 -11.86 28.29
C GLU A 5 -18.09 -11.36 26.85
N ALA A 6 -17.89 -12.25 25.87
CA ALA A 6 -18.00 -11.91 24.44
C ALA A 6 -19.40 -11.40 24.05
N PHE A 7 -20.45 -11.93 24.69
CA PHE A 7 -21.82 -11.46 24.49
C PHE A 7 -22.03 -10.06 25.10
N LEU A 8 -21.42 -9.77 26.26
CA LEU A 8 -21.48 -8.44 26.87
C LEU A 8 -20.70 -7.40 26.06
N GLU A 9 -19.55 -7.74 25.50
CA GLU A 9 -18.77 -6.83 24.66
C GLU A 9 -19.47 -6.51 23.34
N SER A 10 -20.04 -7.50 22.67
CA SER A 10 -20.84 -7.29 21.46
C SER A 10 -22.08 -6.43 21.74
N LEU A 11 -22.76 -6.64 22.88
CA LEU A 11 -23.85 -5.77 23.31
C LEU A 11 -23.40 -4.33 23.61
N GLN A 12 -22.22 -4.15 24.21
CA GLN A 12 -21.67 -2.81 24.45
C GLN A 12 -21.29 -2.10 23.14
N GLN A 13 -20.77 -2.83 22.16
CA GLN A 13 -20.41 -2.28 20.86
C GLN A 13 -21.67 -1.89 20.07
N VAL A 14 -22.68 -2.76 20.06
CA VAL A 14 -24.02 -2.46 19.51
C VAL A 14 -24.64 -1.26 20.23
N ARG A 15 -24.53 -1.18 21.56
CA ARG A 15 -25.02 -0.03 22.33
C ARG A 15 -24.30 1.26 21.94
N LYS A 16 -22.98 1.26 21.71
CA LYS A 16 -22.23 2.43 21.25
C LYS A 16 -22.67 2.90 19.86
N TYR A 17 -22.91 1.97 18.93
CA TYR A 17 -23.42 2.30 17.59
C TYR A 17 -24.88 2.79 17.61
N LEU A 18 -25.71 2.24 18.50
CA LEU A 18 -27.11 2.62 18.64
C LEU A 18 -27.30 3.85 19.53
N GLN A 19 -26.33 4.22 20.37
CA GLN A 19 -26.40 5.38 21.26
C GLN A 19 -26.83 6.70 20.58
N PRO A 20 -26.33 7.08 19.38
CA PRO A 20 -26.84 8.27 18.68
C PRO A 20 -28.30 8.16 18.22
N TYR A 21 -28.81 6.94 18.03
CA TYR A 21 -30.18 6.63 17.59
C TYR A 21 -31.14 6.33 18.75
N ILE A 22 -30.64 5.97 19.93
CA ILE A 22 -31.41 5.77 21.16
C ILE A 22 -31.67 7.15 21.77
N LYS A 23 -32.89 7.66 21.58
CA LYS A 23 -33.34 8.92 22.16
C LYS A 23 -34.00 8.71 23.52
N GLN A 24 -33.90 9.68 24.42
CA GLN A 24 -34.62 9.65 25.70
C GLN A 24 -36.13 9.62 25.44
N ARG A 25 -36.92 9.04 26.36
CA ARG A 25 -38.38 8.90 26.20
C ARG A 25 -39.07 10.25 25.90
N GLN A 26 -38.55 11.34 26.44
CA GLN A 26 -39.04 12.70 26.21
C GLN A 26 -38.76 13.15 24.77
N ASP A 27 -37.51 13.07 24.31
CA ASP A 27 -37.11 13.35 22.93
C ASP A 27 -37.88 12.49 21.93
N ALA A 28 -38.04 11.20 22.19
CA ALA A 28 -38.83 10.30 21.36
C ALA A 28 -40.30 10.73 21.29
N SER A 29 -40.88 11.19 22.41
CA SER A 29 -42.25 11.72 22.43
C SER A 29 -42.37 13.04 21.66
N GLN A 30 -41.35 13.90 21.73
CA GLN A 30 -41.29 15.17 20.99
C GLN A 30 -41.14 14.91 19.49
N ILE A 31 -40.24 14.02 19.10
CA ILE A 31 -40.07 13.58 17.70
C ILE A 31 -41.36 12.97 17.18
N ARG A 32 -42.04 12.10 17.94
CA ARG A 32 -43.35 11.54 17.54
C ARG A 32 -44.41 12.61 17.37
N ARG A 33 -44.45 13.64 18.24
CA ARG A 33 -45.39 14.77 18.09
C ARG A 33 -45.08 15.59 16.84
N ILE A 34 -43.81 15.89 16.57
CA ILE A 34 -43.36 16.62 15.38
C ILE A 34 -43.66 15.82 14.11
N LEU A 35 -43.41 14.51 14.11
CA LEU A 35 -43.74 13.64 12.99
C LEU A 35 -45.25 13.52 12.81
N ALA A 36 -46.02 13.36 13.88
CA ALA A 36 -47.47 13.34 13.81
C ALA A 36 -48.03 14.65 13.26
N SER A 37 -47.50 15.81 13.69
CA SER A 37 -47.90 17.10 13.13
C SER A 37 -47.51 17.24 11.66
N HIS A 38 -46.32 16.77 11.27
CA HIS A 38 -45.86 16.81 9.87
C HIS A 38 -46.67 15.86 8.98
N LEU A 39 -47.00 14.65 9.45
CA LEU A 39 -47.83 13.70 8.72
C LEU A 39 -49.26 14.24 8.61
N ASN A 40 -49.84 14.76 9.69
CA ASN A 40 -51.14 15.43 9.63
C ASN A 40 -51.11 16.58 8.63
N ALA A 41 -50.10 17.45 8.67
CA ALA A 41 -49.96 18.55 7.71
C ALA A 41 -49.91 18.05 6.25
N ASN A 42 -49.24 16.94 5.95
CA ASN A 42 -49.18 16.40 4.59
C ASN A 42 -50.44 15.61 4.19
N LEU A 43 -51.20 15.07 5.14
CA LEU A 43 -52.46 14.38 4.89
C LEU A 43 -53.63 15.36 4.65
N TYR A 44 -53.60 16.54 5.28
CA TYR A 44 -54.64 17.57 5.16
C TYR A 44 -54.31 18.69 4.13
N SER A 45 -53.18 18.59 3.42
CA SER A 45 -52.71 19.62 2.46
C SER A 45 -53.29 19.48 1.03
N GLY A 46 -54.18 18.51 0.79
CA GLY A 46 -54.92 18.37 -0.45
C GLY A 46 -56.42 18.40 -0.16
N GLU A 47 -57.20 19.11 -0.96
CA GLU A 47 -58.67 19.31 -0.86
C GLU A 47 -59.51 18.01 -1.03
N SER A 48 -58.97 16.84 -0.70
CA SER A 48 -59.68 15.57 -0.79
C SER A 48 -59.91 15.01 0.60
N GLU A 49 -61.13 14.56 0.89
CA GLU A 49 -61.55 14.08 2.20
C GLU A 49 -60.61 12.98 2.76
N PRO A 50 -60.36 12.97 4.08
CA PRO A 50 -59.39 12.07 4.69
C PRO A 50 -59.95 10.64 4.77
N ALA A 51 -59.69 9.81 3.76
CA ALA A 51 -59.88 8.37 3.88
C ALA A 51 -58.74 7.76 4.74
N PRO A 52 -59.03 6.93 5.75
CA PRO A 52 -58.01 6.21 6.51
C PRO A 52 -57.45 5.06 5.67
N GLN A 53 -56.63 5.37 4.66
CA GLN A 53 -55.96 4.37 3.85
C GLN A 53 -54.70 3.88 4.59
N PRO A 54 -54.54 2.57 4.81
CA PRO A 54 -53.36 2.05 5.50
C PRO A 54 -52.11 2.34 4.66
N LEU A 55 -51.08 2.90 5.32
CA LEU A 55 -49.78 3.27 4.75
C LEU A 55 -49.04 2.11 4.03
N SER A 56 -49.53 0.87 4.16
CA SER A 56 -49.00 -0.32 3.50
C SER A 56 -49.30 -0.40 1.99
N LEU A 57 -50.25 0.39 1.47
CA LEU A 57 -50.70 0.32 0.08
C LEU A 57 -50.36 1.55 -0.76
N VAL A 58 -49.41 2.39 -0.34
CA VAL A 58 -48.94 3.51 -1.18
C VAL A 58 -48.05 2.98 -2.29
N GLN A 59 -48.67 2.45 -3.35
CA GLN A 59 -48.08 2.56 -4.67
C GLN A 59 -48.02 4.06 -4.97
N SER A 60 -46.83 4.66 -4.79
CA SER A 60 -46.58 6.06 -5.07
C SER A 60 -46.68 6.31 -6.58
N THR A 61 -47.91 6.43 -7.04
CA THR A 61 -48.31 7.00 -8.34
C THR A 61 -48.63 8.49 -8.22
N TYR A 62 -48.54 9.06 -7.02
CA TYR A 62 -48.48 10.50 -6.84
C TYR A 62 -47.16 11.03 -7.39
N ASP A 63 -47.21 11.45 -8.64
CA ASP A 63 -46.33 12.47 -9.18
C ASP A 63 -46.64 13.76 -8.43
N SER A 64 -46.06 13.91 -7.24
CA SER A 64 -46.12 15.16 -6.48
C SER A 64 -45.23 16.17 -7.20
N GLY A 65 -45.76 16.73 -8.28
CA GLY A 65 -45.27 17.93 -8.88
C GLY A 65 -45.16 19.02 -7.81
N THR A 66 -44.04 19.72 -7.87
CA THR A 66 -43.71 20.93 -7.11
C THR A 66 -43.35 20.73 -5.62
N SER A 67 -42.06 21.00 -5.38
CA SER A 67 -41.45 21.43 -4.12
C SER A 67 -42.39 21.80 -2.97
N SER A 68 -42.52 20.91 -1.99
CA SER A 68 -42.70 21.36 -0.61
C SER A 68 -41.37 21.96 -0.14
N HIS A 69 -41.30 23.30 -0.17
CA HIS A 69 -40.20 24.10 0.35
C HIS A 69 -40.07 23.90 1.86
N GLY A 70 -39.38 22.83 2.29
CA GLY A 70 -39.13 22.58 3.71
C GLY A 70 -37.99 21.62 4.02
N PHE A 71 -37.63 20.74 3.08
CA PHE A 71 -36.57 19.77 3.32
C PHE A 71 -35.19 20.39 3.07
N ARG A 72 -34.45 20.68 4.15
CA ARG A 72 -33.07 21.20 4.12
C ARG A 72 -32.06 20.11 4.51
N GLY A 73 -30.88 20.13 3.90
CA GLY A 73 -29.77 19.23 4.24
C GLY A 73 -30.00 17.77 3.84
N VAL A 74 -29.63 16.84 4.72
CA VAL A 74 -29.58 15.38 4.47
C VAL A 74 -30.91 14.81 3.98
N GLN A 75 -32.05 15.33 4.47
CA GLN A 75 -33.37 14.87 4.04
C GLN A 75 -33.64 15.15 2.55
N LYS A 76 -33.17 16.29 2.03
CA LYS A 76 -33.28 16.63 0.61
C LYS A 76 -32.45 15.68 -0.25
N GLU A 77 -31.23 15.39 0.19
CA GLU A 77 -30.35 14.45 -0.49
C GLU A 77 -30.91 13.04 -0.47
N TYR A 78 -31.44 12.59 0.67
CA TYR A 78 -32.13 11.30 0.79
C TYR A 78 -33.31 11.21 -0.17
N LEU A 79 -34.18 12.23 -0.23
CA LEU A 79 -35.31 12.25 -1.16
C LEU A 79 -34.85 12.27 -2.62
N ARG A 80 -33.77 12.99 -2.95
CA ARG A 80 -33.15 12.96 -4.29
C ARG A 80 -32.67 11.55 -4.63
N CYS A 81 -31.95 10.89 -3.72
CA CYS A 81 -31.45 9.53 -3.91
C CYS A 81 -32.58 8.49 -3.97
N ALA A 82 -33.63 8.65 -3.17
CA ALA A 82 -34.80 7.78 -3.22
C ALA A 82 -35.52 7.90 -4.56
N ARG A 83 -35.69 9.13 -5.07
CA ARG A 83 -36.29 9.39 -6.39
C ARG A 83 -35.43 8.81 -7.52
N SER A 84 -34.11 9.01 -7.48
CA SER A 84 -33.22 8.43 -8.50
C SER A 84 -33.21 6.91 -8.44
N ASN A 85 -33.27 6.30 -7.26
CA ASN A 85 -33.37 4.85 -7.11
C ASN A 85 -34.71 4.32 -7.65
N MET A 86 -35.83 4.99 -7.35
CA MET A 86 -37.13 4.64 -7.94
C MET A 86 -37.11 4.74 -9.46
N LYS A 87 -36.50 5.79 -10.02
CA LYS A 87 -36.32 5.96 -11.46
C LYS A 87 -35.49 4.82 -12.06
N ALA A 88 -34.33 4.51 -11.48
CA ALA A 88 -33.45 3.44 -11.93
C ALA A 88 -34.15 2.06 -11.86
N ARG A 89 -34.94 1.79 -10.81
CA ARG A 89 -35.74 0.56 -10.69
C ARG A 89 -36.80 0.47 -11.78
N ARG A 90 -37.48 1.58 -12.10
CA ARG A 90 -38.46 1.63 -13.19
C ARG A 90 -37.79 1.37 -14.54
N GLU A 91 -36.68 2.05 -14.83
CA GLU A 91 -35.90 1.83 -16.06
C GLU A 91 -35.41 0.39 -16.17
N TYR A 92 -34.84 -0.17 -15.11
CA TYR A 92 -34.43 -1.58 -15.08
C TYR A 92 -35.61 -2.52 -15.33
N SER A 93 -36.76 -2.28 -14.70
CA SER A 93 -37.95 -3.10 -14.91
C SER A 93 -38.49 -3.00 -16.34
N GLN A 94 -38.41 -1.82 -16.96
CA GLN A 94 -38.78 -1.60 -18.36
C GLN A 94 -37.83 -2.33 -19.31
N ILE A 95 -36.52 -2.21 -19.09
CA ILE A 95 -35.49 -2.92 -19.88
C ILE A 95 -35.66 -4.43 -19.73
N ARG A 96 -35.86 -4.94 -18.50
CA ARG A 96 -36.12 -6.35 -18.25
C ARG A 96 -37.37 -6.84 -18.99
N ARG A 97 -38.46 -6.07 -18.97
CA ARG A 97 -39.69 -6.41 -19.72
C ARG A 97 -39.48 -6.35 -21.23
N ALA A 98 -38.70 -5.40 -21.73
CA ALA A 98 -38.36 -5.31 -23.15
C ALA A 98 -37.54 -6.54 -23.60
N HIS A 99 -36.58 -7.00 -22.79
CA HIS A 99 -35.84 -8.24 -23.07
C HIS A 99 -36.72 -9.49 -22.99
N GLN A 100 -37.66 -9.56 -22.05
CA GLN A 100 -38.61 -10.67 -21.95
C GLN A 100 -39.64 -10.67 -23.10
N SER A 101 -40.03 -9.49 -23.60
CA SER A 101 -40.97 -9.36 -24.73
C SER A 101 -40.31 -9.53 -26.09
N SER A 102 -38.98 -9.39 -26.19
CA SER A 102 -38.20 -9.60 -27.41
C SER A 102 -37.67 -11.03 -27.54
N GLN A 103 -37.84 -11.87 -26.51
CA GLN A 103 -37.71 -13.32 -26.64
C GLN A 103 -39.02 -13.87 -27.23
N ASP A 104 -38.95 -14.39 -28.45
CA ASP A 104 -40.07 -15.08 -29.10
C ASP A 104 -40.60 -16.24 -28.23
N PRO A 105 -41.92 -16.49 -28.19
CA PRO A 105 -42.54 -17.53 -27.37
C PRO A 105 -42.36 -18.95 -27.93
N THR A 106 -41.35 -19.20 -28.76
CA THR A 106 -41.05 -20.51 -29.35
C THR A 106 -39.95 -21.30 -28.64
N ALA A 107 -39.36 -20.77 -27.56
CA ALA A 107 -38.54 -21.56 -26.64
C ALA A 107 -39.42 -22.19 -25.56
N LEU A 108 -40.09 -23.28 -25.92
CA LEU A 108 -40.86 -24.14 -25.02
C LEU A 108 -39.99 -24.65 -23.86
N HIS A 109 -40.49 -24.45 -22.64
CA HIS A 109 -40.24 -25.23 -21.42
C HIS A 109 -38.78 -25.50 -21.04
N SER A 110 -38.20 -24.59 -20.25
CA SER A 110 -37.52 -25.00 -19.02
C SER A 110 -37.79 -23.98 -17.91
N ALA A 111 -38.20 -24.52 -16.76
CA ALA A 111 -38.15 -23.83 -15.47
C ALA A 111 -36.74 -23.25 -15.25
N PRO A 112 -36.53 -22.25 -14.37
CA PRO A 112 -35.22 -21.65 -14.17
C PRO A 112 -34.29 -22.67 -13.51
N GLU A 113 -33.66 -23.52 -14.32
CA GLU A 113 -32.49 -24.27 -13.91
C GLU A 113 -31.42 -23.26 -13.55
N ALA A 114 -30.79 -23.51 -12.41
CA ALA A 114 -29.72 -22.70 -11.87
C ALA A 114 -28.70 -22.35 -12.98
N PRO A 115 -28.18 -21.10 -13.00
CA PRO A 115 -27.27 -20.67 -14.05
C PRO A 115 -26.10 -21.67 -14.11
N SER A 116 -26.02 -22.41 -15.22
CA SER A 116 -24.92 -23.34 -15.45
C SER A 116 -23.61 -22.55 -15.33
N ASN A 117 -22.58 -23.17 -14.76
CA ASN A 117 -21.29 -22.52 -14.54
C ASN A 117 -20.71 -21.93 -15.84
N GLU A 118 -21.10 -22.44 -17.01
CA GLU A 118 -20.77 -21.92 -18.34
C GLU A 118 -21.44 -20.57 -18.68
N SER A 119 -22.66 -20.32 -18.20
CA SER A 119 -23.31 -19.01 -18.34
C SER A 119 -22.64 -17.95 -17.47
N ILE A 120 -22.14 -18.36 -16.29
CA ILE A 120 -21.42 -17.47 -15.39
C ILE A 120 -20.02 -17.17 -15.93
N THR A 121 -19.30 -18.16 -16.46
CA THR A 121 -17.96 -17.95 -17.05
C THR A 121 -18.05 -17.07 -18.29
N SER A 122 -19.02 -17.30 -19.19
CA SER A 122 -19.24 -16.44 -20.36
C SER A 122 -19.63 -15.01 -19.97
N PHE A 123 -20.44 -14.82 -18.93
CA PHE A 123 -20.75 -13.49 -18.39
C PHE A 123 -19.50 -12.80 -17.82
N LEU A 124 -18.66 -13.52 -17.06
CA LEU A 124 -17.41 -12.97 -16.53
C LEU A 124 -16.42 -12.60 -17.64
N GLU A 125 -16.35 -13.39 -18.71
CA GLU A 125 -15.54 -13.07 -19.88
C GLU A 125 -16.05 -11.81 -20.59
N LEU A 126 -17.36 -11.66 -20.75
CA LEU A 126 -17.98 -10.47 -21.34
C LEU A 126 -17.69 -9.24 -20.49
N VAL A 127 -17.81 -9.33 -19.16
CA VAL A 127 -17.47 -8.23 -18.24
C VAL A 127 -15.98 -7.87 -18.34
N LYS A 128 -15.08 -8.85 -18.42
CA LYS A 128 -13.64 -8.60 -18.62
C LYS A 128 -13.37 -7.92 -19.95
N GLN A 129 -14.09 -8.29 -21.02
CA GLN A 129 -13.98 -7.65 -22.32
C GLN A 129 -14.48 -6.20 -22.29
N GLN A 130 -15.60 -5.93 -21.62
CA GLN A 130 -16.11 -4.58 -21.42
C GLN A 130 -15.12 -3.70 -20.67
N GLN A 131 -14.54 -4.20 -19.58
CA GLN A 131 -13.51 -3.47 -18.83
C GLN A 131 -12.28 -3.15 -19.68
N LYS A 132 -11.82 -4.10 -20.51
CA LYS A 132 -10.71 -3.84 -21.44
C LYS A 132 -11.06 -2.78 -22.48
N ASN A 133 -12.27 -2.83 -23.02
CA ASN A 133 -12.75 -1.84 -23.98
C ASN A 133 -12.82 -0.44 -23.36
N ASP A 134 -13.32 -0.33 -22.12
CA ASP A 134 -13.36 0.94 -21.39
C ASP A 134 -11.96 1.52 -21.19
N VAL A 135 -10.99 0.69 -20.80
CA VAL A 135 -9.58 1.13 -20.66
C VAL A 135 -9.02 1.60 -21.99
N LEU A 136 -9.26 0.87 -23.08
CA LEU A 136 -8.80 1.25 -24.41
C LEU A 136 -9.45 2.57 -24.86
N ARG A 137 -10.75 2.75 -24.64
CA ARG A 137 -11.46 3.99 -24.95
C ARG A 137 -10.89 5.17 -24.19
N VAL A 138 -10.65 5.01 -22.89
CA VAL A 138 -10.00 6.04 -22.06
C VAL A 138 -8.61 6.37 -22.60
N SER A 139 -7.81 5.37 -22.95
CA SER A 139 -6.47 5.59 -23.53
C SER A 139 -6.53 6.33 -24.87
N GLN A 140 -7.49 5.99 -25.74
CA GLN A 140 -7.71 6.66 -27.01
C GLN A 140 -8.18 8.10 -26.81
N ASP A 141 -9.06 8.35 -25.83
CA ASP A 141 -9.50 9.68 -25.47
C ASP A 141 -8.30 10.53 -24.99
N TYR A 142 -7.43 9.97 -24.15
CA TYR A 142 -6.20 10.65 -23.76
C TYR A 142 -5.29 10.94 -24.96
N ILE A 143 -5.05 9.98 -25.85
CA ILE A 143 -4.27 10.18 -27.07
C ILE A 143 -4.89 11.29 -27.93
N ASN A 144 -6.21 11.29 -28.11
CA ASN A 144 -6.93 12.31 -28.85
C ASN A 144 -6.81 13.69 -28.18
N THR A 145 -6.84 13.77 -26.85
CA THR A 145 -6.64 15.03 -26.13
C THR A 145 -5.20 15.53 -26.23
N LEU A 146 -4.21 14.63 -26.21
CA LEU A 146 -2.81 14.94 -26.41
C LEU A 146 -2.56 15.44 -27.84
N ALA A 147 -3.15 14.79 -28.84
CA ALA A 147 -3.07 15.22 -30.25
C ALA A 147 -3.70 16.60 -30.51
N LYS A 148 -4.71 16.99 -29.72
CA LYS A 148 -5.32 18.34 -29.79
C LYS A 148 -4.49 19.43 -29.10
N LYS A 149 -3.46 19.06 -28.32
CA LYS A 149 -2.59 20.07 -27.69
C LYS A 149 -1.61 20.63 -28.72
N PRO A 150 -1.38 21.95 -28.75
CA PRO A 150 -0.50 22.58 -29.73
C PRO A 150 0.95 22.07 -29.66
N ALA A 151 1.38 21.57 -28.50
CA ALA A 151 2.71 20.95 -28.31
C ALA A 151 2.89 19.59 -29.01
N SER A 152 1.82 18.98 -29.52
CA SER A 152 1.89 17.73 -30.28
C SER A 152 2.17 17.96 -31.78
N ASP A 153 2.07 19.19 -32.26
CA ASP A 153 2.46 19.56 -33.61
C ASP A 153 3.98 19.76 -33.65
N SER A 154 4.66 19.03 -34.54
CA SER A 154 6.13 19.09 -34.68
C SER A 154 6.65 20.49 -35.01
N GLN A 155 5.76 21.38 -35.50
CA GLN A 155 6.09 22.76 -35.85
C GLN A 155 5.98 23.73 -34.66
N HIS A 156 5.35 23.34 -33.54
CA HIS A 156 5.14 24.22 -32.39
C HIS A 156 6.40 24.39 -31.52
N LEU A 157 7.33 23.43 -31.59
CA LEU A 157 8.63 23.46 -30.91
C LEU A 157 9.76 23.94 -31.82
N ASP A 158 9.47 24.33 -33.07
CA ASP A 158 10.48 24.88 -33.97
C ASP A 158 10.97 26.24 -33.41
N PRO A 159 12.25 26.34 -32.99
CA PRO A 159 12.80 27.58 -32.45
C PRO A 159 12.66 28.74 -33.44
N GLN A 160 12.62 28.48 -34.75
CA GLN A 160 12.43 29.51 -35.77
C GLN A 160 11.01 30.11 -35.76
N VAL A 161 9.99 29.36 -35.34
CA VAL A 161 8.59 29.84 -35.28
C VAL A 161 8.28 30.46 -33.92
N VAL A 162 8.82 29.90 -32.83
CA VAL A 162 8.65 30.42 -31.47
C VAL A 162 9.40 31.74 -31.27
N LEU A 163 10.57 31.91 -31.91
CA LEU A 163 11.42 33.10 -31.76
C LEU A 163 11.15 34.21 -32.79
N LYS A 164 10.21 34.01 -33.74
CA LYS A 164 9.85 35.02 -34.75
C LYS A 164 9.23 36.30 -34.16
N ASN A 165 8.62 36.20 -32.98
CA ASN A 165 7.95 37.32 -32.31
C ASN A 165 8.75 37.92 -31.14
N SER A 166 9.97 37.45 -30.89
CA SER A 166 10.86 38.01 -29.86
C SER A 166 11.86 38.97 -30.49
N GLU A 167 11.60 40.27 -30.42
CA GLU A 167 12.56 41.29 -30.81
C GLU A 167 13.70 41.34 -29.76
N ARG A 168 14.85 40.76 -30.16
CA ARG A 168 16.19 40.83 -29.52
C ARG A 168 16.38 40.01 -28.25
N LEU A 169 16.88 38.78 -28.43
CA LEU A 169 17.55 38.03 -27.36
C LEU A 169 18.97 38.59 -27.11
N PRO A 170 19.48 38.55 -25.86
CA PRO A 170 20.90 38.77 -25.61
C PRO A 170 21.73 37.71 -26.36
N GLN A 171 22.82 38.12 -27.00
CA GLN A 171 23.73 37.21 -27.68
C GLN A 171 24.34 36.23 -26.66
N CYS A 172 23.81 35.00 -26.61
CA CYS A 172 24.48 33.91 -25.91
C CYS A 172 25.74 33.52 -26.69
N PRO A 173 26.85 33.21 -26.01
CA PRO A 173 28.07 32.71 -26.64
C PRO A 173 27.75 31.44 -27.45
N PRO A 174 28.32 31.29 -28.67
CA PRO A 174 28.06 30.15 -29.53
C PRO A 174 28.48 28.82 -28.91
N GLU A 175 29.36 28.81 -27.90
CA GLU A 175 29.73 27.58 -27.18
C GLU A 175 28.55 26.97 -26.40
N VAL A 176 27.62 27.79 -25.88
CA VAL A 176 26.45 27.30 -25.12
C VAL A 176 25.40 26.69 -26.04
N LEU A 177 25.26 27.23 -27.26
CA LEU A 177 24.37 26.68 -28.29
C LEU A 177 24.94 25.39 -28.91
N GLN A 178 26.26 25.23 -28.99
CA GLN A 178 26.88 23.99 -29.47
C GLN A 178 26.84 22.85 -28.45
N LEU A 179 26.68 23.14 -27.15
CA LEU A 179 26.48 22.12 -26.12
C LEU A 179 25.02 21.62 -26.08
N ALA A 180 24.06 22.46 -26.49
CA ALA A 180 22.65 22.15 -26.54
C ALA A 180 22.14 21.76 -27.94
N ALA A 181 22.90 22.04 -29.00
CA ALA A 181 22.65 21.49 -30.32
C ALA A 181 23.02 20.01 -30.30
N PRO A 182 22.12 19.09 -30.69
CA PRO A 182 22.50 17.70 -30.87
C PRO A 182 23.53 17.67 -32.00
N LYS A 183 24.82 17.53 -31.66
CA LYS A 183 25.83 17.09 -32.62
C LYS A 183 25.25 15.90 -33.36
N ASP A 184 25.31 16.00 -34.68
CA ASP A 184 24.70 15.11 -35.65
C ASP A 184 24.69 13.66 -35.16
N ARG A 185 23.47 13.13 -34.99
CA ARG A 185 23.20 11.72 -34.69
C ARG A 185 23.51 10.85 -35.92
N THR A 186 24.76 10.84 -36.36
CA THR A 186 25.25 9.98 -37.44
C THR A 186 26.45 9.13 -37.03
N GLU A 187 26.81 9.14 -35.76
CA GLU A 187 27.57 8.04 -35.19
C GLU A 187 26.64 7.31 -34.24
N ILE A 188 26.25 6.10 -34.64
CA ILE A 188 25.81 5.07 -33.72
C ILE A 188 26.98 4.94 -32.74
N VAL A 189 26.92 5.72 -31.65
CA VAL A 189 27.81 5.58 -30.50
C VAL A 189 27.72 4.12 -30.16
N ASP A 190 28.82 3.41 -30.37
CA ASP A 190 28.91 1.97 -30.30
C ASP A 190 28.42 1.51 -28.92
N LEU A 191 27.10 1.25 -28.83
CA LEU A 191 26.41 0.89 -27.60
C LEU A 191 27.02 -0.39 -27.04
N GLN A 192 27.53 -1.23 -27.94
CA GLN A 192 28.26 -2.43 -27.62
C GLN A 192 29.60 -2.08 -26.97
N GLY A 193 30.37 -1.14 -27.53
CA GLY A 193 31.60 -0.63 -26.90
C GLY A 193 31.37 0.04 -25.53
N LEU A 194 30.22 0.69 -25.30
CA LEU A 194 29.86 1.21 -23.97
C LEU A 194 29.47 0.10 -23.00
N LEU A 195 28.74 -0.92 -23.49
CA LEU A 195 28.34 -2.08 -22.72
C LEU A 195 29.55 -2.94 -22.32
N GLU A 196 30.52 -3.12 -23.20
CA GLU A 196 31.79 -3.81 -22.90
C GLU A 196 32.62 -3.05 -21.85
N LYS A 197 32.66 -1.71 -21.91
CA LYS A 197 33.29 -0.89 -20.88
C LYS A 197 32.60 -1.03 -19.53
N LEU A 198 31.26 -1.06 -19.52
CA LEU A 198 30.47 -1.30 -18.31
C LEU A 198 30.67 -2.72 -17.78
N GLU A 199 30.69 -3.72 -18.63
CA GLU A 199 30.92 -5.11 -18.24
C GLU A 199 32.31 -5.27 -17.63
N LYS A 200 33.34 -4.67 -18.24
CA LYS A 200 34.71 -4.67 -17.72
C LYS A 200 34.81 -3.95 -16.37
N SER A 201 34.12 -2.82 -16.19
CA SER A 201 34.12 -2.10 -14.91
C SER A 201 33.38 -2.88 -13.82
N VAL A 202 32.24 -3.49 -14.15
CA VAL A 202 31.48 -4.36 -13.24
C VAL A 202 32.28 -5.60 -12.86
N LEU A 203 32.99 -6.22 -13.81
CA LEU A 203 33.85 -7.37 -13.53
C LEU A 203 35.02 -7.00 -12.61
N ARG A 204 35.67 -5.85 -12.88
CA ARG A 204 36.73 -5.31 -12.00
C ARG A 204 36.22 -5.03 -10.60
N ALA A 205 35.06 -4.39 -10.47
CA ALA A 205 34.42 -4.11 -9.19
C ALA A 205 34.06 -5.41 -8.44
N LYS A 206 33.50 -6.41 -9.13
CA LYS A 206 33.22 -7.73 -8.55
C LYS A 206 34.49 -8.44 -8.07
N MET A 207 35.61 -8.32 -8.79
CA MET A 207 36.89 -8.88 -8.36
C MET A 207 37.45 -8.16 -7.12
N LEU A 208 37.35 -6.83 -7.07
CA LEU A 208 37.73 -6.03 -5.89
C LEU A 208 36.89 -6.41 -4.68
N LEU A 209 35.57 -6.49 -4.83
CA LEU A 209 34.67 -6.91 -3.75
C LEU A 209 35.00 -8.32 -3.25
N LYS A 210 35.26 -9.27 -4.14
CA LYS A 210 35.68 -10.63 -3.73
C LYS A 210 37.01 -10.62 -2.99
N ARG A 211 37.94 -9.74 -3.35
CA ARG A 211 39.22 -9.57 -2.66
C ARG A 211 39.01 -9.00 -1.26
N GLU A 212 38.20 -7.95 -1.13
CA GLU A 212 37.85 -7.33 0.15
C GLU A 212 37.08 -8.29 1.05
N GLN A 213 36.12 -9.03 0.52
CA GLN A 213 35.37 -10.03 1.28
C GLN A 213 36.29 -11.14 1.81
N LYS A 214 37.29 -11.57 1.01
CA LYS A 214 38.32 -12.51 1.46
C LYS A 214 39.23 -11.90 2.54
N LEU A 215 39.55 -10.62 2.45
CA LEU A 215 40.30 -9.91 3.49
C LEU A 215 39.48 -9.78 4.78
N LEU A 216 38.19 -9.43 4.67
CA LEU A 216 37.28 -9.38 5.81
C LEU A 216 37.05 -10.75 6.44
N SER A 217 36.92 -11.82 5.65
CA SER A 217 36.79 -13.17 6.19
C SER A 217 38.07 -13.60 6.92
N LYS A 218 39.25 -13.28 6.37
CA LYS A 218 40.54 -13.52 7.03
C LYS A 218 40.66 -12.74 8.33
N PHE A 219 40.30 -11.45 8.32
CA PHE A 219 40.30 -10.61 9.51
C PHE A 219 39.32 -11.15 10.57
N ARG A 220 38.11 -11.56 10.18
CA ARG A 220 37.12 -12.17 11.09
C ARG A 220 37.58 -13.52 11.65
N SER A 221 38.33 -14.32 10.89
CA SER A 221 38.88 -15.58 11.39
C SER A 221 40.07 -15.37 12.33
N GLU A 222 40.88 -14.33 12.08
CA GLU A 222 42.05 -13.98 12.89
C GLU A 222 41.65 -13.24 14.18
N HIS A 223 40.59 -12.43 14.12
CA HIS A 223 40.04 -11.65 15.23
C HIS A 223 38.65 -12.16 15.59
N GLY A 224 38.53 -13.47 15.89
CA GLY A 224 37.26 -14.13 16.23
C GLY A 224 36.34 -13.24 17.08
N ASN A 225 35.06 -13.15 16.69
CA ASN A 225 34.06 -12.19 17.18
C ASN A 225 34.33 -11.71 18.63
N PRO A 226 34.95 -10.53 18.83
CA PRO A 226 35.26 -10.06 20.16
C PRO A 226 33.94 -9.74 20.86
N THR A 227 33.71 -10.38 22.01
CA THR A 227 32.74 -9.86 22.98
C THR A 227 33.13 -8.41 23.28
N PRO A 228 32.18 -7.45 23.26
CA PRO A 228 32.50 -6.04 23.29
C PRO A 228 32.98 -5.63 24.69
N ASN A 229 34.27 -5.82 24.98
CA ASN A 229 34.93 -5.22 26.13
C ASN A 229 35.02 -3.70 25.91
N TYR A 230 34.60 -2.93 26.92
CA TYR A 230 34.56 -1.47 26.89
C TYR A 230 35.92 -0.84 26.49
N THR A 231 37.02 -1.47 26.90
CA THR A 231 38.40 -1.09 26.55
C THR A 231 38.71 -1.28 25.07
N CYS A 232 38.27 -2.40 24.46
CA CYS A 232 38.40 -2.62 23.01
C CYS A 232 37.55 -1.63 22.21
N ARG A 233 36.39 -1.20 22.73
CA ARG A 233 35.57 -0.16 22.09
C ARG A 233 36.27 1.19 22.11
N ILE A 234 36.90 1.57 23.22
CA ILE A 234 37.68 2.82 23.29
C ILE A 234 38.89 2.77 22.36
N GLN A 235 39.59 1.63 22.29
CA GLN A 235 40.71 1.45 21.36
C GLN A 235 40.24 1.49 19.89
N ALA A 236 39.13 0.85 19.54
CA ALA A 236 38.54 0.93 18.20
C ALA A 236 38.07 2.35 17.84
N LEU A 237 37.53 3.09 18.80
CA LEU A 237 37.21 4.51 18.61
C LEU A 237 38.48 5.36 18.46
N GLY A 238 39.55 5.02 19.16
CA GLY A 238 40.86 5.66 19.02
C GLY A 238 41.49 5.39 17.66
N THR A 239 41.46 4.15 17.17
CA THR A 239 41.98 3.80 15.84
C THR A 239 41.15 4.41 14.73
N THR A 240 39.82 4.35 14.80
CA THR A 240 38.95 5.02 13.81
C THR A 240 39.13 6.53 13.80
N ARG A 241 39.34 7.16 14.97
CA ARG A 241 39.72 8.58 15.05
C ARG A 241 41.05 8.85 14.34
N ASN A 242 42.08 8.05 14.60
CA ASN A 242 43.41 8.25 14.00
C ASN A 242 43.40 8.00 12.48
N GLU A 243 42.64 7.01 12.00
CA GLU A 243 42.45 6.75 10.57
C GLU A 243 41.69 7.88 9.89
N LEU A 244 40.65 8.42 10.52
CA LEU A 244 39.94 9.60 9.99
C LEU A 244 40.84 10.84 9.95
N ILE A 245 41.67 11.04 10.98
CA ILE A 245 42.66 12.13 10.98
C ILE A 245 43.65 11.91 9.83
N SER A 246 44.21 10.71 9.68
CA SER A 246 45.13 10.39 8.59
C SER A 246 44.48 10.57 7.22
N TRP A 247 43.22 10.16 7.05
CA TRP A 247 42.49 10.31 5.79
C TRP A 247 42.21 11.79 5.47
N ILE A 248 41.84 12.58 6.48
CA ILE A 248 41.66 14.02 6.33
C ILE A 248 43.01 14.68 6.01
N GLU A 249 44.10 14.28 6.67
CA GLU A 249 45.44 14.80 6.39
C GLU A 249 45.89 14.44 4.98
N THR A 250 45.65 13.20 4.52
CA THR A 250 45.96 12.80 3.14
C THR A 250 45.12 13.55 2.13
N GLU A 251 43.81 13.70 2.35
CA GLU A 251 42.95 14.45 1.43
C GLU A 251 43.23 15.95 1.43
N LEU A 252 43.61 16.53 2.58
CA LEU A 252 44.07 17.91 2.63
C LEU A 252 45.42 18.08 1.93
N SER A 253 46.32 17.08 1.99
CA SER A 253 47.57 17.11 1.23
C SER A 253 47.36 16.95 -0.28
N GLU A 254 46.43 16.08 -0.70
CA GLU A 254 46.08 15.87 -2.11
C GLU A 254 45.35 17.10 -2.69
N ALA A 255 44.45 17.71 -1.91
CA ALA A 255 43.81 18.98 -2.27
C ALA A 255 44.82 20.15 -2.35
N ALA A 256 45.90 20.12 -1.57
CA ALA A 256 46.96 21.13 -1.63
C ALA A 256 47.93 20.92 -2.82
N GLU A 257 48.17 19.67 -3.24
CA GLU A 257 49.02 19.32 -4.40
C GLU A 257 48.33 19.55 -5.76
N THR A 258 46.99 19.70 -5.80
CA THR A 258 46.25 20.08 -7.02
C THR A 258 46.27 21.58 -7.36
N SER A 259 47.27 22.32 -6.86
CA SER A 259 47.60 23.65 -7.40
C SER A 259 48.49 23.50 -8.64
N PRO A 260 48.03 23.86 -9.85
CA PRO A 260 48.79 23.64 -11.07
C PRO A 260 49.97 24.62 -11.17
N GLU A 261 51.13 24.24 -10.64
CA GLU A 261 52.41 24.69 -11.18
C GLU A 261 52.78 23.80 -12.38
N SER A 262 52.35 24.21 -13.58
CA SER A 262 53.12 23.92 -14.80
C SER A 262 52.60 24.73 -15.99
N GLU A 263 53.43 25.69 -16.39
CA GLU A 263 53.69 26.17 -17.75
C GLU A 263 52.51 26.57 -18.66
N GLY A 264 52.43 27.86 -18.96
CA GLY A 264 51.68 28.38 -20.12
C GLY A 264 51.20 29.82 -19.95
N ASN A 265 52.10 30.78 -20.15
CA ASN A 265 51.73 32.17 -20.47
C ASN A 265 50.78 32.17 -21.68
N ASP A 266 49.50 32.54 -21.48
CA ASP A 266 48.63 33.25 -22.46
C ASP A 266 47.13 33.30 -22.07
N ILE A 267 46.70 32.69 -20.95
CA ILE A 267 45.26 32.61 -20.58
C ILE A 267 44.76 33.79 -19.72
N THR A 268 45.63 34.62 -19.15
CA THR A 268 45.24 35.69 -18.20
C THR A 268 44.37 36.78 -18.82
N SER A 269 44.56 37.13 -20.10
CA SER A 269 43.84 38.24 -20.74
C SER A 269 42.37 37.96 -21.13
N ALA A 270 41.97 36.69 -21.18
CA ALA A 270 40.60 36.28 -21.47
C ALA A 270 39.76 36.14 -20.18
N HIS A 271 40.39 35.69 -19.09
CA HIS A 271 39.73 35.55 -17.80
C HIS A 271 39.45 36.91 -17.15
N GLU A 272 40.38 37.87 -17.24
CA GLU A 272 40.18 39.24 -16.76
C GLU A 272 39.01 39.94 -17.48
N ARG A 273 38.89 39.78 -18.81
CA ARG A 273 37.78 40.34 -19.60
C ARG A 273 36.42 39.74 -19.25
N GLY A 274 36.38 38.44 -18.97
CA GLY A 274 35.17 37.77 -18.49
C GLY A 274 34.77 38.25 -17.10
N GLN A 275 35.74 38.42 -16.21
CA GLN A 275 35.52 38.91 -14.85
C GLN A 275 35.03 40.36 -14.83
N ASP A 276 35.60 41.22 -15.68
CA ASP A 276 35.16 42.62 -15.83
C ASP A 276 33.74 42.73 -16.40
N HIS A 277 33.37 41.84 -17.32
CA HIS A 277 32.01 41.78 -17.85
C HIS A 277 31.00 41.33 -16.76
N VAL A 278 31.35 40.31 -15.98
CA VAL A 278 30.54 39.84 -14.85
C VAL A 278 30.40 40.93 -13.77
N ASN A 279 31.48 41.63 -13.44
CA ASN A 279 31.48 42.73 -12.49
C ASN A 279 30.63 43.92 -12.98
N SER A 280 30.69 44.25 -14.27
CA SER A 280 29.84 45.27 -14.89
C SER A 280 28.36 44.90 -14.81
N HIS A 281 28.01 43.63 -15.08
CA HIS A 281 26.65 43.13 -14.94
C HIS A 281 26.17 43.14 -13.48
N LEU A 282 27.02 42.78 -12.52
CA LEU A 282 26.71 42.87 -11.09
C LEU A 282 26.47 44.31 -10.64
N MET A 283 27.25 45.28 -11.14
CA MET A 283 27.03 46.70 -10.89
C MET A 283 25.73 47.22 -11.52
N MET A 284 25.37 46.74 -12.71
CA MET A 284 24.09 47.07 -13.33
C MET A 284 22.91 46.51 -12.52
N ILE A 285 23.00 45.26 -12.06
CA ILE A 285 21.97 44.62 -11.24
C ILE A 285 21.84 45.31 -9.88
N SER A 286 22.95 45.63 -9.21
CA SER A 286 22.92 46.34 -7.92
C SER A 286 22.32 47.73 -8.06
N ARG A 287 22.62 48.45 -9.15
CA ARG A 287 22.00 49.74 -9.48
C ARG A 287 20.49 49.60 -9.70
N GLN A 288 20.05 48.62 -10.49
CA GLN A 288 18.62 48.36 -10.72
C GLN A 288 17.90 47.99 -9.42
N TYR A 289 18.52 47.16 -8.58
CA TYR A 289 17.95 46.76 -7.29
C TYR A 289 17.87 47.95 -6.31
N SER A 290 18.86 48.86 -6.34
CA SER A 290 18.82 50.09 -5.56
C SER A 290 17.69 51.02 -6.00
N GLN A 291 17.41 51.10 -7.31
CA GLN A 291 16.32 51.88 -7.88
C GLN A 291 14.95 51.25 -7.55
N TYR A 292 14.85 49.92 -7.63
CA TYR A 292 13.68 49.17 -7.17
C TYR A 292 13.42 49.37 -5.67
N ALA A 293 14.45 49.32 -4.83
CA ALA A 293 14.31 49.56 -3.40
C ALA A 293 13.85 50.99 -3.09
N LYS A 294 14.39 52.00 -3.78
CA LYS A 294 13.96 53.40 -3.64
C LYS A 294 12.51 53.61 -4.06
N THR A 295 12.11 53.07 -5.21
CA THR A 295 10.72 53.18 -5.71
C THR A 295 9.73 52.41 -4.83
N ARG A 296 10.12 51.24 -4.31
CA ARG A 296 9.31 50.51 -3.33
C ARG A 296 9.22 51.26 -2.01
N HIS A 297 10.30 51.89 -1.55
CA HIS A 297 10.28 52.71 -0.34
C HIS A 297 9.40 53.96 -0.53
N SER A 298 9.45 54.62 -1.68
CA SER A 298 8.57 55.75 -1.98
C SER A 298 7.10 55.33 -2.12
N LEU A 299 6.83 54.16 -2.72
CA LEU A 299 5.48 53.58 -2.80
C LEU A 299 4.95 53.24 -1.40
N VAL A 300 5.77 52.62 -0.55
CA VAL A 300 5.40 52.31 0.84
C VAL A 300 5.18 53.59 1.63
N ALA A 301 6.02 54.61 1.46
CA ALA A 301 5.84 55.92 2.10
C ALA A 301 4.55 56.63 1.62
N ALA A 302 4.22 56.53 0.33
CA ALA A 302 2.98 57.05 -0.23
C ALA A 302 1.75 56.28 0.28
N ALA A 303 1.85 54.95 0.41
CA ALA A 303 0.78 54.09 0.90
C ALA A 303 0.60 54.14 2.44
N SER A 304 1.66 54.44 3.19
CA SER A 304 1.63 54.54 4.65
C SER A 304 1.23 55.93 5.16
N GLY A 305 0.97 56.88 4.27
CA GLY A 305 0.46 58.21 4.61
C GLY A 305 1.43 59.10 5.40
N HIS A 306 2.70 58.71 5.51
CA HIS A 306 3.70 59.48 6.25
C HIS A 306 4.36 60.53 5.34
N LEU A 307 3.60 61.58 5.01
CA LEU A 307 4.10 62.76 4.32
C LEU A 307 4.64 63.75 5.36
N PRO A 308 5.95 64.03 5.43
CA PRO A 308 6.41 65.25 6.09
C PRO A 308 6.18 66.40 5.11
N LEU A 309 5.08 67.13 5.29
CA LEU A 309 4.96 68.48 4.73
C LEU A 309 6.05 69.37 5.36
N PRO A 310 6.74 70.17 4.55
CA PRO A 310 6.59 71.59 4.76
C PRO A 310 6.25 72.34 3.48
N HIS A 311 5.40 73.35 3.68
CA HIS A 311 4.86 74.31 2.74
C HIS A 311 5.92 75.11 1.98
N SER A 312 5.69 75.33 0.68
CA SER A 312 5.48 76.65 0.06
C SER A 312 5.69 76.62 -1.46
N ALA A 313 5.12 77.60 -2.15
CA ALA A 313 5.20 77.88 -3.59
C ALA A 313 4.23 77.11 -4.50
N LEU A 314 2.93 77.39 -4.31
CA LEU A 314 1.99 77.48 -5.42
C LEU A 314 2.02 78.94 -5.91
N GLU A 315 2.77 79.23 -6.98
CA GLU A 315 2.44 80.33 -7.90
C GLU A 315 3.27 80.26 -9.19
N ASN A 316 2.63 80.67 -10.29
CA ASN A 316 3.05 80.69 -11.70
C ASN A 316 2.65 79.42 -12.50
N ALA A 317 1.53 79.46 -13.22
CA ALA A 317 1.42 79.91 -14.63
C ALA A 317 2.04 78.85 -15.59
N GLN A 318 1.44 78.31 -16.64
CA GLN A 318 0.33 78.68 -17.53
C GLN A 318 -0.02 77.44 -18.39
N GLN A 319 -1.30 77.28 -18.72
CA GLN A 319 -1.88 76.83 -20.00
C GLN A 319 -1.46 75.53 -20.73
N LEU A 320 -2.51 74.76 -21.13
CA LEU A 320 -2.68 73.84 -22.29
C LEU A 320 -2.18 72.37 -22.18
N PRO A 321 -2.81 71.42 -22.92
CA PRO A 321 -4.21 70.96 -22.89
C PRO A 321 -4.34 69.49 -22.44
N GLU A 322 -5.50 69.16 -21.87
CA GLU A 322 -6.00 67.79 -21.71
C GLU A 322 -6.21 67.15 -23.09
N ASP A 323 -5.24 66.38 -23.55
CA ASP A 323 -5.41 65.17 -24.34
C ASP A 323 -4.03 64.53 -24.50
N VAL A 324 -3.96 63.21 -24.63
CA VAL A 324 -2.74 62.38 -24.71
C VAL A 324 -2.14 61.90 -23.38
N ILE A 325 -2.96 61.36 -22.46
CA ILE A 325 -2.53 60.22 -21.61
C ILE A 325 -3.69 59.20 -21.47
N GLN A 326 -4.36 58.89 -22.58
CA GLN A 326 -5.18 57.69 -22.72
C GLN A 326 -4.68 56.84 -23.88
N SER A 327 -3.40 56.47 -23.87
CA SER A 327 -3.02 55.17 -24.44
C SER A 327 -1.68 54.71 -23.87
N ARG A 328 -1.59 53.40 -23.67
CA ARG A 328 -0.39 52.63 -23.31
C ARG A 328 0.03 52.58 -21.84
N VAL A 329 -0.88 52.12 -20.99
CA VAL A 329 -0.51 50.97 -20.15
C VAL A 329 -0.80 49.73 -20.99
N ILE A 330 0.20 49.35 -21.79
CA ILE A 330 0.27 48.08 -22.50
C ILE A 330 0.32 47.00 -21.41
N ASN A 331 -0.86 46.59 -20.94
CA ASN A 331 -1.13 45.43 -20.10
C ASN A 331 -1.00 44.11 -20.92
N PHE A 332 -0.01 44.03 -21.82
CA PHE A 332 0.18 42.86 -22.67
C PHE A 332 0.80 41.70 -21.90
N GLY A 333 1.56 41.98 -20.83
CA GLY A 333 2.07 40.93 -19.92
C GLY A 333 0.99 40.35 -19.00
N SER A 334 -0.03 41.13 -18.62
CA SER A 334 -1.07 40.71 -17.68
C SER A 334 -2.27 40.02 -18.32
N GLN A 335 -2.44 40.08 -19.65
CA GLN A 335 -3.51 39.31 -20.33
C GLN A 335 -3.02 37.94 -20.82
N ILE A 336 -1.74 37.81 -21.19
CA ILE A 336 -1.17 36.56 -21.70
C ILE A 336 -0.82 35.60 -20.55
N THR A 337 -0.35 36.09 -19.40
CA THR A 337 0.08 35.26 -18.26
C THR A 337 -1.04 34.88 -17.30
N HIS A 338 -2.14 35.64 -17.27
CA HIS A 338 -3.26 35.43 -16.34
C HIS A 338 -4.01 34.09 -16.52
N PRO A 339 -4.30 33.59 -17.74
CA PRO A 339 -4.91 32.27 -17.88
C PRO A 339 -3.98 31.15 -17.39
N TYR A 340 -2.68 31.23 -17.64
CA TYR A 340 -1.71 30.24 -17.15
C TYR A 340 -1.52 30.30 -15.64
N LEU A 341 -1.61 31.48 -15.02
CA LEU A 341 -1.60 31.59 -13.55
C LEU A 341 -2.85 30.99 -12.92
N ASN A 342 -4.02 31.16 -13.54
CA ASN A 342 -5.25 30.52 -13.07
C ASN A 342 -5.20 29.00 -13.21
N GLU A 343 -4.65 28.49 -14.31
CA GLU A 343 -4.44 27.06 -14.51
C GLU A 343 -3.40 26.48 -13.54
N LEU A 344 -2.30 27.21 -13.29
CA LEU A 344 -1.29 26.82 -12.29
C LEU A 344 -1.87 26.83 -10.88
N LEU A 345 -2.67 27.83 -10.52
CA LEU A 345 -3.38 27.87 -9.23
C LEU A 345 -4.38 26.71 -9.10
N TYR A 346 -5.08 26.37 -10.17
CA TYR A 346 -5.98 25.22 -10.20
C TYR A 346 -5.22 23.91 -9.99
N ILE A 347 -4.12 23.68 -10.73
CA ILE A 347 -3.27 22.50 -10.57
C ILE A 347 -2.67 22.45 -9.16
N THR A 348 -2.21 23.58 -8.63
CA THR A 348 -1.67 23.67 -7.26
C THR A 348 -2.74 23.30 -6.21
N ASN A 349 -3.97 23.77 -6.40
CA ASN A 349 -5.09 23.41 -5.53
C ASN A 349 -5.46 21.92 -5.64
N GLN A 350 -5.45 21.35 -6.84
CA GLN A 350 -5.65 19.92 -7.04
C GLN A 350 -4.54 19.10 -6.38
N GLN A 351 -3.28 19.49 -6.54
CA GLN A 351 -2.15 18.82 -5.89
C GLN A 351 -2.27 18.88 -4.36
N LYS A 352 -2.67 20.03 -3.81
CA LYS A 352 -2.92 20.17 -2.37
C LYS A 352 -4.04 19.24 -1.89
N ALA A 353 -5.14 19.15 -2.65
CA ALA A 353 -6.24 18.23 -2.34
C ALA A 353 -5.80 16.77 -2.41
N LEU A 354 -5.01 16.37 -3.42
CA LEU A 354 -4.46 15.02 -3.55
C LEU A 354 -3.49 14.68 -2.41
N VAL A 355 -2.62 15.61 -2.02
CA VAL A 355 -1.71 15.43 -0.89
C VAL A 355 -2.50 15.23 0.41
N GLN A 356 -3.58 15.99 0.61
CA GLN A 356 -4.45 15.82 1.78
C GLN A 356 -5.20 14.49 1.75
N GLN A 357 -5.70 14.05 0.59
CA GLN A 357 -6.33 12.74 0.46
C GLN A 357 -5.32 11.61 0.72
N LYS A 358 -4.11 11.73 0.17
CA LYS A 358 -3.02 10.78 0.42
C LYS A 358 -2.70 10.69 1.91
N SER A 359 -2.55 11.83 2.59
CA SER A 359 -2.25 11.82 4.03
C SER A 359 -3.38 11.19 4.85
N GLN A 360 -4.65 11.48 4.51
CA GLN A 360 -5.81 10.83 5.14
C GLN A 360 -5.81 9.31 4.93
N LEU A 361 -5.55 8.86 3.70
CA LEU A 361 -5.46 7.43 3.39
C LEU A 361 -4.30 6.76 4.13
N THR A 362 -3.12 7.37 4.16
CA THR A 362 -1.97 6.85 4.91
C THR A 362 -2.26 6.75 6.40
N ILE A 363 -2.89 7.77 7.00
CA ILE A 363 -3.31 7.72 8.41
C ILE A 363 -4.33 6.61 8.65
N SER A 364 -5.31 6.46 7.76
CA SER A 364 -6.31 5.41 7.87
C SER A 364 -5.70 4.01 7.74
N PHE A 365 -4.72 3.82 6.85
CA PHE A 365 -4.02 2.57 6.66
C PHE A 365 -3.14 2.23 7.85
N ALA A 366 -2.37 3.20 8.37
CA ALA A 366 -1.57 3.02 9.58
C ALA A 366 -2.46 2.66 10.79
N ARG A 367 -3.63 3.30 10.91
CA ARG A 367 -4.62 2.97 11.93
C ARG A 367 -5.15 1.55 11.78
N GLN A 368 -5.55 1.14 10.57
CA GLN A 368 -6.02 -0.22 10.31
C GLN A 368 -4.94 -1.27 10.56
N LEU A 369 -3.68 -0.98 10.19
CA LEU A 369 -2.55 -1.87 10.44
C LEU A 369 -2.30 -2.05 11.94
N LYS A 370 -2.40 -0.98 12.72
CA LYS A 370 -2.28 -1.03 14.20
C LYS A 370 -3.46 -1.75 14.84
N GLU A 371 -4.68 -1.52 14.38
CA GLU A 371 -5.86 -2.26 14.85
C GLU A 371 -5.73 -3.75 14.53
N ALA A 372 -5.25 -4.10 13.33
CA ALA A 372 -4.99 -5.49 12.94
C ALA A 372 -3.86 -6.13 13.76
N SER A 373 -2.77 -5.41 14.06
CA SER A 373 -1.71 -5.95 14.91
C SER A 373 -2.21 -6.20 16.33
N GLN A 374 -2.98 -5.27 16.91
CA GLN A 374 -3.59 -5.46 18.24
C GLN A 374 -4.55 -6.65 18.30
N VAL A 375 -5.30 -6.87 17.22
CA VAL A 375 -6.16 -8.05 17.11
C VAL A 375 -5.30 -9.32 17.05
N LEU A 376 -4.22 -9.33 16.27
CA LEU A 376 -3.29 -10.46 16.23
C LEU A 376 -2.62 -10.73 17.59
N ASP A 377 -2.24 -9.68 18.33
CA ASP A 377 -1.68 -9.80 19.69
C ASP A 377 -2.68 -10.47 20.64
N ARG A 378 -3.95 -10.05 20.60
CA ARG A 378 -5.02 -10.68 21.41
C ARG A 378 -5.27 -12.12 21.01
N LEU A 379 -5.31 -12.42 19.71
CA LEU A 379 -5.44 -13.79 19.25
C LEU A 379 -4.25 -14.64 19.69
N GLU A 380 -3.03 -14.08 19.70
CA GLU A 380 -1.83 -14.74 20.22
C GLU A 380 -1.98 -15.07 21.71
N ASP A 381 -2.43 -14.12 22.52
CA ASP A 381 -2.70 -14.32 23.96
C ASP A 381 -3.79 -15.37 24.23
N GLU A 382 -4.85 -15.39 23.40
CA GLU A 382 -5.94 -16.38 23.48
C GLU A 382 -5.55 -17.76 22.95
N SER A 383 -4.44 -17.85 22.20
CA SER A 383 -4.05 -19.09 21.55
C SER A 383 -3.40 -20.06 22.53
N HIS A 384 -3.99 -21.25 22.66
CA HIS A 384 -3.33 -22.37 23.33
C HIS A 384 -2.33 -23.10 22.41
N LEU A 385 -2.35 -22.80 21.11
CA LEU A 385 -1.52 -23.45 20.11
C LEU A 385 -0.06 -22.98 20.14
N LEU A 386 0.17 -21.67 20.32
CA LEU A 386 1.52 -21.10 20.33
C LEU A 386 2.34 -21.52 21.56
N PRO A 387 1.79 -21.54 22.79
CA PRO A 387 2.50 -22.05 23.95
C PRO A 387 2.78 -23.56 23.88
N ALA A 388 1.88 -24.33 23.27
CA ALA A 388 2.05 -25.77 23.12
C ALA A 388 3.14 -26.14 22.10
N TYR A 389 3.36 -25.29 21.08
CA TYR A 389 4.35 -25.51 20.02
C TYR A 389 5.21 -24.26 19.78
N PRO A 390 6.10 -23.90 20.73
CA PRO A 390 6.96 -22.73 20.59
C PRO A 390 7.98 -22.92 19.48
N ILE A 391 8.26 -21.86 18.72
CA ILE A 391 9.31 -21.89 17.70
C ILE A 391 10.67 -22.01 18.39
N PRO A 392 11.47 -23.06 18.12
CA PRO A 392 12.82 -23.13 18.67
C PRO A 392 13.66 -21.99 18.08
N ALA A 393 14.35 -21.22 18.94
CA ALA A 393 15.14 -20.04 18.56
C ALA A 393 16.15 -20.31 17.42
N ASN A 394 16.59 -21.55 17.24
CA ASN A 394 17.50 -21.99 16.19
C ASN A 394 16.85 -22.09 14.79
N ALA A 395 15.52 -22.22 14.70
CA ALA A 395 14.79 -22.29 13.42
C ALA A 395 14.54 -20.91 12.80
N LEU A 396 14.46 -19.85 13.62
CA LEU A 396 14.32 -18.47 13.17
C LEU A 396 15.57 -17.98 12.42
N SER A 397 16.77 -18.42 12.81
CA SER A 397 18.02 -18.03 12.14
C SER A 397 18.35 -18.89 10.91
N ARG A 398 17.93 -20.16 10.88
CA ARG A 398 18.31 -21.09 9.78
C ARG A 398 17.52 -20.83 8.49
N ARG A 399 16.23 -20.48 8.57
CA ARG A 399 15.42 -20.16 7.36
C ARG A 399 15.59 -18.74 6.81
N VAL A 400 16.22 -17.83 7.55
CA VAL A 400 16.60 -16.51 7.01
C VAL A 400 17.72 -16.63 5.97
N ILE A 401 18.46 -17.74 5.98
CA ILE A 401 19.58 -17.99 5.06
C ILE A 401 19.16 -18.83 3.85
N GLU A 402 18.08 -19.62 3.96
CA GLU A 402 17.68 -20.58 2.92
C GLU A 402 16.20 -20.41 2.56
N GLY A 403 15.93 -19.59 1.54
CA GLY A 403 14.69 -19.67 0.78
C GLY A 403 13.62 -18.62 1.08
N THR A 404 13.78 -17.42 0.51
CA THR A 404 12.80 -16.78 -0.39
C THR A 404 13.39 -15.46 -0.85
N GLY A 405 13.38 -15.22 -2.16
CA GLY A 405 14.17 -14.18 -2.81
C GLY A 405 13.87 -12.75 -2.37
N ASN A 406 14.93 -11.94 -2.34
CA ASN A 406 15.05 -10.67 -3.05
C ASN A 406 13.74 -10.00 -3.51
N PHE A 407 12.91 -9.56 -2.57
CA PHE A 407 12.01 -8.45 -2.79
C PHE A 407 11.88 -7.61 -1.52
N GLY A 408 12.43 -6.39 -1.55
CA GLY A 408 12.17 -5.35 -0.54
C GLY A 408 13.18 -5.28 0.60
N GLU A 409 14.45 -5.03 0.27
CA GLU A 409 15.48 -4.58 1.22
C GLU A 409 15.69 -3.05 1.16
N LEU A 410 14.63 -2.32 0.81
CA LEU A 410 14.56 -0.86 0.87
C LEU A 410 13.30 -0.44 1.66
N SER A 411 13.25 -0.82 2.93
CA SER A 411 12.35 -0.25 3.96
C SER A 411 12.76 -0.87 5.29
N SER A 412 13.78 -0.27 5.90
CA SER A 412 14.31 -0.59 7.22
C SER A 412 13.77 0.34 8.31
N TYR A 413 12.58 0.89 8.08
CA TYR A 413 11.71 1.43 9.12
C TYR A 413 10.34 0.83 8.84
N GLU A 414 9.79 0.08 9.82
CA GLU A 414 8.39 -0.39 9.82
C GLU A 414 8.06 -1.65 8.98
N LYS A 415 8.91 -2.69 8.99
CA LYS A 415 8.40 -4.05 8.67
C LYS A 415 7.54 -4.54 9.84
N PRO A 416 6.29 -4.99 9.61
CA PRO A 416 5.33 -5.16 10.68
C PRO A 416 5.63 -6.44 11.46
N ASP A 417 5.56 -6.33 12.78
CA ASP A 417 5.62 -7.45 13.73
C ASP A 417 4.63 -8.58 13.37
N SER A 418 3.54 -8.24 12.66
CA SER A 418 2.56 -9.20 12.14
C SER A 418 3.17 -10.30 11.26
N SER A 419 4.20 -10.01 10.45
CA SER A 419 4.84 -11.03 9.60
C SER A 419 5.65 -12.05 10.42
N ARG A 420 6.12 -11.67 11.61
CA ARG A 420 6.81 -12.57 12.54
C ARG A 420 5.80 -13.38 13.34
N GLN A 421 4.73 -12.74 13.79
CA GLN A 421 3.62 -13.39 14.50
C GLN A 421 2.96 -14.47 13.65
N VAL A 422 2.58 -14.14 12.40
CA VAL A 422 1.97 -15.11 11.47
C VAL A 422 2.90 -16.30 11.22
N ARG A 423 4.21 -16.09 11.17
CA ARG A 423 5.18 -17.20 11.03
C ARG A 423 5.14 -18.16 12.24
N GLY A 424 4.97 -17.64 13.46
CA GLY A 424 4.77 -18.47 14.65
C GLY A 424 3.53 -19.34 14.56
N TRP A 425 2.42 -18.77 14.13
CA TRP A 425 1.17 -19.49 13.90
C TRP A 425 1.30 -20.58 12.83
N THR A 426 1.95 -20.28 11.70
CA THR A 426 2.16 -21.29 10.65
C THR A 426 3.03 -22.44 11.13
N TYR A 427 4.07 -22.16 11.92
CA TYR A 427 4.92 -23.19 12.51
C TYR A 427 4.17 -24.04 13.53
N ALA A 428 3.45 -23.41 14.47
CA ALA A 428 2.69 -24.11 15.50
C ALA A 428 1.56 -24.97 14.90
N SER A 429 0.89 -24.47 13.85
CA SER A 429 -0.08 -25.24 13.08
C SER A 429 0.55 -26.44 12.38
N GLN A 430 1.71 -26.26 11.72
CA GLN A 430 2.42 -27.38 11.11
C GLN A 430 2.88 -28.40 12.15
N ALA A 431 3.43 -27.94 13.28
CA ALA A 431 3.91 -28.79 14.37
C ALA A 431 2.77 -29.60 14.99
N SER A 432 1.63 -28.97 15.30
CA SER A 432 0.45 -29.67 15.82
C SER A 432 -0.11 -30.69 14.81
N ALA A 433 -0.18 -30.34 13.52
CA ALA A 433 -0.62 -31.28 12.50
C ALA A 433 0.31 -32.51 12.41
N THR A 434 1.62 -32.31 12.51
CA THR A 434 2.58 -33.43 12.56
C THR A 434 2.45 -34.25 13.84
N ALA A 435 2.26 -33.61 15.00
CA ALA A 435 2.10 -34.30 16.28
C ALA A 435 0.83 -35.15 16.31
N ILE A 436 -0.30 -34.62 15.81
CA ILE A 436 -1.55 -35.37 15.67
C ILE A 436 -1.36 -36.55 14.72
N LYS A 437 -0.68 -36.34 13.58
CA LYS A 437 -0.40 -37.42 12.63
C LYS A 437 0.43 -38.54 13.27
N VAL A 438 1.45 -38.19 14.04
CA VAL A 438 2.28 -39.17 14.78
C VAL A 438 1.44 -39.92 15.81
N ALA A 439 0.62 -39.23 16.59
CA ALA A 439 -0.26 -39.86 17.59
C ALA A 439 -1.27 -40.82 16.93
N ILE A 440 -1.83 -40.47 15.77
CA ILE A 440 -2.72 -41.36 15.03
C ILE A 440 -1.97 -42.61 14.54
N LEU A 441 -0.75 -42.45 14.04
CA LEU A 441 0.07 -43.57 13.58
C LEU A 441 0.45 -44.50 14.74
N GLU A 442 0.81 -43.94 15.90
CA GLU A 442 1.08 -44.72 17.11
C GLU A 442 -0.15 -45.51 17.56
N LYS A 443 -1.34 -44.89 17.58
CA LYS A 443 -2.59 -45.60 17.91
C LYS A 443 -2.99 -46.64 16.87
N LEU A 444 -2.68 -46.41 15.60
CA LEU A 444 -2.88 -47.40 14.55
C LEU A 444 -1.96 -48.61 14.72
N GLU A 445 -0.70 -48.37 15.08
CA GLU A 445 0.30 -49.42 15.34
C GLU A 445 -0.04 -50.21 16.62
N GLU A 446 -0.45 -49.54 17.70
CA GLU A 446 -1.00 -50.20 18.89
C GLU A 446 -2.20 -51.08 18.53
N GLY A 447 -3.10 -50.57 17.67
CA GLY A 447 -4.26 -51.31 17.18
C GLY A 447 -3.87 -52.53 16.34
N SER A 448 -2.90 -52.42 15.45
CA SER A 448 -2.43 -53.55 14.65
C SER A 448 -1.73 -54.61 15.51
N MET A 449 -0.90 -54.19 16.46
CA MET A 449 -0.28 -55.12 17.41
C MET A 449 -1.32 -55.84 18.28
N ALA A 450 -2.37 -55.14 18.71
CA ALA A 450 -3.48 -55.75 19.44
C ALA A 450 -4.24 -56.76 18.57
N ILE A 451 -4.51 -56.44 17.29
CA ILE A 451 -5.13 -57.37 16.35
C ILE A 451 -4.26 -58.61 16.13
N ASP A 452 -2.95 -58.44 15.91
CA ASP A 452 -2.03 -59.55 15.74
C ASP A 452 -1.94 -60.41 17.01
N ALA A 453 -1.96 -59.81 18.19
CA ALA A 453 -2.04 -60.53 19.46
C ALA A 453 -3.35 -61.34 19.58
N THR A 454 -4.49 -60.75 19.19
CA THR A 454 -5.77 -61.49 19.16
C THR A 454 -5.79 -62.60 18.11
N ARG A 455 -5.15 -62.39 16.95
CA ARG A 455 -5.02 -63.41 15.89
C ARG A 455 -4.16 -64.57 16.35
N ASN A 456 -3.04 -64.28 17.02
CA ASN A 456 -2.16 -65.30 17.57
C ASN A 456 -2.86 -66.10 18.68
N SER A 457 -3.51 -65.43 19.64
CA SER A 457 -4.29 -66.13 20.68
C SER A 457 -5.46 -66.94 20.11
N TYR A 458 -6.09 -66.49 19.03
CA TYR A 458 -7.11 -67.27 18.32
C TYR A 458 -6.54 -68.52 17.66
N ASN A 459 -5.38 -68.41 17.00
CA ASN A 459 -4.67 -69.55 16.42
C ASN A 459 -4.23 -70.55 17.50
N ASP A 460 -3.76 -70.07 18.65
CA ASP A 460 -3.41 -70.92 19.81
C ASP A 460 -4.63 -71.70 20.32
N ILE A 461 -5.80 -71.04 20.42
CA ILE A 461 -7.06 -71.70 20.77
C ILE A 461 -7.42 -72.75 19.72
N ARG A 462 -7.33 -72.44 18.42
CA ARG A 462 -7.59 -73.42 17.34
C ARG A 462 -6.65 -74.63 17.41
N LEU A 463 -5.38 -74.41 17.72
CA LEU A 463 -4.39 -75.48 17.90
C LEU A 463 -4.75 -76.37 19.11
N LEU A 464 -5.22 -75.79 20.21
CA LEU A 464 -5.72 -76.54 21.38
C LEU A 464 -7.00 -77.33 21.07
N LEU A 465 -7.84 -76.83 20.16
CA LEU A 465 -9.05 -77.52 19.69
C LEU A 465 -8.75 -78.64 18.66
N GLY A 466 -7.48 -78.83 18.27
CA GLY A 466 -7.05 -79.91 17.37
C GLY A 466 -7.30 -79.63 15.90
N GLU A 467 -7.64 -78.40 15.52
CA GLU A 467 -7.81 -77.99 14.12
C GLU A 467 -6.42 -77.67 13.54
N ARG A 468 -5.75 -78.70 13.01
CA ARG A 468 -4.46 -78.56 12.32
C ARG A 468 -4.67 -77.85 10.97
N PHE A 469 -3.90 -76.80 10.72
CA PHE A 469 -3.81 -76.18 9.39
C PHE A 469 -3.09 -77.13 8.41
N ASP A 470 -3.81 -77.59 7.38
CA ASP A 470 -3.25 -78.13 6.13
C ASP A 470 -3.13 -77.01 5.07
N ASP A 471 -2.71 -75.80 5.47
CA ASP A 471 -2.44 -74.72 4.51
C ASP A 471 -0.94 -74.67 4.20
N GLN A 472 -0.47 -75.70 3.48
CA GLN A 472 0.75 -75.67 2.67
C GLN A 472 0.39 -75.26 1.24
N GLN A 473 0.28 -73.96 1.01
CA GLN A 473 0.36 -73.24 -0.27
C GLN A 473 0.13 -71.77 0.10
N ASP A 474 1.14 -71.02 0.54
CA ASP A 474 2.05 -70.33 -0.36
C ASP A 474 3.21 -69.75 0.46
N MET A 475 4.37 -70.38 0.49
CA MET A 475 5.66 -69.72 0.77
C MET A 475 6.79 -70.65 0.35
N GLU A 476 6.97 -70.81 -0.96
CA GLU A 476 8.23 -71.31 -1.50
C GLU A 476 9.19 -70.12 -1.66
N LYS A 477 10.19 -70.04 -0.76
CA LYS A 477 11.60 -69.63 -0.97
C LYS A 477 12.20 -69.03 0.31
N HIS A 478 12.89 -69.84 1.09
CA HIS A 478 14.34 -69.72 1.33
C HIS A 478 14.84 -70.73 2.39
N ILE A 479 15.42 -71.83 1.89
CA ILE A 479 16.69 -72.47 2.26
C ILE A 479 17.00 -72.65 3.77
N ASP A 480 16.94 -73.93 4.17
CA ASP A 480 17.84 -74.71 5.05
C ASP A 480 18.63 -74.02 6.18
N LEU A 481 18.41 -74.51 7.41
CA LEU A 481 19.47 -75.05 8.28
C LEU A 481 18.88 -75.81 9.50
N ARG A 482 18.77 -77.12 9.30
CA ARG A 482 18.98 -78.29 10.19
C ARG A 482 19.31 -78.09 11.70
N GLU A 483 18.36 -78.59 12.51
CA GLU A 483 18.43 -79.47 13.70
C GLU A 483 19.14 -79.08 15.04
N HIS A 484 18.49 -79.57 16.11
CA HIS A 484 18.85 -79.67 17.54
C HIS A 484 18.52 -78.42 18.37
N SER A 485 17.70 -78.44 19.42
CA SER A 485 17.53 -79.49 20.42
C SER A 485 16.28 -79.22 21.27
N GLU A 486 15.64 -80.32 21.66
CA GLU A 486 14.74 -80.42 22.80
C GLU A 486 15.35 -79.76 24.04
N GLN A 487 14.66 -78.80 24.66
CA GLN A 487 14.69 -78.60 26.11
C GLN A 487 13.69 -77.53 26.56
N ARG A 488 12.93 -77.89 27.60
CA ARG A 488 12.00 -77.11 28.42
C ARG A 488 10.56 -77.03 27.94
N MET A 489 9.84 -78.13 28.14
CA MET A 489 8.55 -78.06 28.83
C MET A 489 8.75 -77.34 30.17
N LYS A 490 8.67 -76.00 30.14
CA LYS A 490 8.37 -75.22 31.35
C LYS A 490 6.87 -75.23 31.49
N ASP A 491 6.45 -75.91 32.53
CA ASP A 491 5.10 -76.01 33.06
C ASP A 491 4.33 -74.68 32.92
N VAL A 492 3.33 -74.66 32.04
CA VAL A 492 2.52 -73.48 31.70
C VAL A 492 1.58 -73.10 32.85
N TRP A 493 1.38 -74.01 33.81
CA TRP A 493 0.54 -73.80 34.99
C TRP A 493 1.15 -72.89 36.06
N ALA A 494 2.44 -72.56 35.99
CA ALA A 494 3.11 -71.66 36.95
C ALA A 494 2.72 -70.17 36.80
N LYS A 495 1.91 -69.81 35.79
CA LYS A 495 1.49 -68.42 35.55
C LYS A 495 0.05 -68.11 35.95
N ILE A 496 -0.66 -69.10 36.51
CA ILE A 496 -2.02 -68.94 37.04
C ILE A 496 -1.96 -69.02 38.57
N ASP A 497 -1.15 -68.16 39.19
CA ASP A 497 -1.38 -67.78 40.58
C ASP A 497 -2.35 -66.60 40.58
N GLY A 498 -3.59 -66.91 40.90
CA GLY A 498 -4.69 -65.97 41.00
C GLY A 498 -4.44 -64.94 42.11
N SER A 499 -4.37 -63.67 41.71
CA SER A 499 -4.67 -62.53 42.57
C SER A 499 -5.92 -61.82 42.04
N LEU A 500 -7.00 -62.59 41.86
CA LEU A 500 -8.36 -62.08 41.83
C LEU A 500 -8.90 -62.11 43.26
N GLY A 501 -8.82 -60.98 43.97
CA GLY A 501 -9.49 -60.83 45.26
C GLY A 501 -8.79 -59.91 46.27
N ALA A 502 -8.76 -58.61 46.00
CA ALA A 502 -8.63 -57.60 47.05
C ALA A 502 -9.31 -56.31 46.61
N ILE A 503 -10.63 -56.23 46.84
CA ILE A 503 -11.35 -54.96 46.90
C ILE A 503 -10.80 -54.23 48.13
N LYS A 504 -9.92 -53.25 47.91
CA LYS A 504 -9.52 -52.30 48.95
C LYS A 504 -10.70 -51.37 49.20
N HIS A 505 -11.38 -51.53 50.33
CA HIS A 505 -12.21 -50.49 50.90
C HIS A 505 -11.27 -49.38 51.41
N GLU A 506 -11.29 -48.21 50.77
CA GLU A 506 -10.77 -46.99 51.39
C GLU A 506 -11.84 -46.46 52.35
N GLY A 507 -11.54 -46.63 53.64
CA GLY A 507 -12.24 -46.00 54.74
C GLY A 507 -11.85 -44.54 54.87
N ILE A 508 -12.88 -43.73 55.05
CA ILE A 508 -12.89 -42.36 55.55
C ILE A 508 -12.41 -42.36 57.01
N ASP A 509 -11.50 -41.45 57.36
CA ASP A 509 -11.26 -40.85 58.70
C ASP A 509 -10.36 -39.62 58.45
N ILE A 510 -10.84 -38.36 58.49
CA ILE A 510 -11.08 -37.48 59.65
C ILE A 510 -9.94 -37.51 60.69
N ASN A 511 -8.90 -36.69 60.46
CA ASN A 511 -8.50 -35.56 61.33
C ASN A 511 -7.36 -34.76 60.70
#